data_AF-A0A7C3WAE4-F1
#
_entry.id   AF-A0A7C3WAE4-F1
#
_cell.length_a   1.000
_cell.length_b   1.000
_cell.length_c   1.000
_cell.angle_alpha   90.00
_cell.angle_beta   90.00
_cell.angle_gamma   90.00
#
_symmetry.space_group_name_H-M   'P 1'
#
loop_
_entity.id
_entity.type
_entity.pdbx_description
1 polymer ?
#
loop_
_entity_poly.entity_id
_entity_poly.type
_entity_poly.pdbx_seq_one_letter_code
_entity_poly.pdbx_strand_id
1 'polypeptide(L)'
;MAEFFTEFRNDHRFVLRTLVDLRKAVEARDFASARQLLEALDNAAGPHMEFEERYLYPSLIPLLGEERVKTLISDHQGAAEMLFKAKQVLSKETLTDEDVEFLQEFVRAFLQHASDCEGTALLAEALPQEQIEQFGEQLVALRSTGKPLTVYKGVAAG
;
A
#
# COMPACT_ATOMS: atom_id res chain seq x y z
N MET A 1 4.32 23.46 0.13
CA MET A 1 4.42 22.81 -1.20
C MET A 1 5.25 21.53 -1.22
N ALA A 2 6.56 21.57 -0.92
CA ALA A 2 7.44 20.40 -1.09
C ALA A 2 7.18 19.26 -0.09
N GLU A 3 6.62 19.56 1.08
CA GLU A 3 6.52 18.57 2.17
C GLU A 3 5.54 17.45 1.84
N PHE A 4 4.29 17.72 1.42
CA PHE A 4 3.34 16.66 1.08
C PHE A 4 3.88 15.69 0.02
N PHE A 5 4.28 16.21 -1.15
CA PHE A 5 4.80 15.34 -2.22
C PHE A 5 6.09 14.61 -1.84
N THR A 6 6.92 15.20 -0.98
CA THR A 6 8.11 14.51 -0.47
C THR A 6 7.71 13.37 0.45
N GLU A 7 6.80 13.61 1.39
CA GLU A 7 6.33 12.62 2.35
C GLU A 7 5.55 11.49 1.66
N PHE A 8 4.69 11.82 0.69
CA PHE A 8 3.95 10.86 -0.10
C PHE A 8 4.88 9.95 -0.93
N ARG A 9 5.87 10.54 -1.61
CA ARG A 9 6.91 9.77 -2.32
C ARG A 9 7.78 8.94 -1.37
N ASN A 10 8.00 9.40 -0.14
CA ASN A 10 8.75 8.64 0.86
C ASN A 10 7.98 7.38 1.29
N ASP A 11 6.65 7.44 1.42
CA ASP A 11 5.82 6.26 1.66
C ASP A 11 5.95 5.24 0.51
N HIS A 12 5.83 5.70 -0.73
CA HIS A 12 5.99 4.83 -1.91
C HIS A 12 7.39 4.20 -1.97
N ARG A 13 8.44 4.97 -1.70
CA ARG A 13 9.82 4.45 -1.62
C ARG A 13 9.96 3.39 -0.54
N PHE A 14 9.36 3.61 0.63
CA PHE A 14 9.36 2.65 1.71
C PHE A 14 8.66 1.35 1.29
N VAL A 15 7.46 1.43 0.71
CA VAL A 15 6.70 0.29 0.20
C VAL A 15 7.50 -0.49 -0.84
N LEU A 16 8.00 0.18 -1.88
CA LEU A 16 8.79 -0.44 -2.94
C LEU A 16 10.06 -1.11 -2.39
N ARG A 17 10.76 -0.45 -1.47
CA ARG A 17 11.96 -1.01 -0.86
C ARG A 17 11.64 -2.25 -0.03
N THR A 18 10.58 -2.19 0.77
CA THR A 18 10.11 -3.29 1.61
C THR A 18 9.73 -4.50 0.76
N LEU A 19 9.06 -4.28 -0.38
CA LEU A 19 8.71 -5.34 -1.33
C LEU A 19 9.95 -5.97 -1.99
N VAL A 20 10.94 -5.17 -2.37
CA VAL A 20 12.22 -5.67 -2.91
C VAL A 20 12.96 -6.51 -1.87
N ASP A 21 12.99 -6.08 -0.61
CA ASP A 21 13.65 -6.83 0.45
C ASP A 21 12.84 -8.08 0.84
N LEU A 22 11.51 -8.03 0.77
CA LEU A 22 10.63 -9.18 0.95
C LEU A 22 10.88 -10.24 -0.12
N ARG A 23 11.03 -9.83 -1.38
CA ARG A 23 11.39 -10.74 -2.48
C ARG A 23 12.67 -11.51 -2.16
N LYS A 24 13.72 -10.80 -1.73
CA LYS A 24 15.01 -11.42 -1.38
C LYS A 24 14.87 -12.40 -0.21
N ALA A 25 14.09 -12.04 0.81
CA ALA A 25 13.83 -12.91 1.96
C ALA A 25 13.10 -14.19 1.53
N VAL A 26 12.09 -14.09 0.66
CA VAL A 26 11.37 -15.24 0.11
C VAL A 26 12.28 -16.12 -0.75
N GLU A 27 13.10 -15.53 -1.63
CA GLU A 27 14.09 -16.25 -2.47
C GLU A 27 15.14 -16.99 -1.62
N ALA A 28 15.60 -16.37 -0.52
CA ALA A 28 16.54 -16.96 0.42
C ALA A 28 15.88 -17.95 1.41
N ARG A 29 14.55 -18.12 1.35
CA ARG A 29 13.74 -18.88 2.32
C ARG A 29 13.91 -18.40 3.76
N ASP A 30 14.24 -17.13 3.96
CA ASP A 30 14.27 -16.46 5.26
C ASP A 30 12.86 -15.99 5.64
N PHE A 31 12.03 -16.94 6.06
CA PHE A 31 10.64 -16.68 6.40
C PHE A 31 10.47 -15.87 7.70
N ALA A 32 11.48 -15.82 8.55
CA ALA A 32 11.46 -14.94 9.72
C ALA A 32 11.51 -13.47 9.28
N SER A 33 12.47 -13.11 8.43
CA SER A 33 12.56 -11.76 7.85
C SER A 33 11.35 -11.43 6.97
N ALA A 34 10.87 -12.38 6.17
CA ALA A 34 9.69 -12.17 5.33
C ALA A 34 8.44 -11.79 6.14
N ARG A 35 8.21 -12.42 7.31
CA ARG A 35 7.10 -12.06 8.21
C ARG A 35 7.22 -10.63 8.72
N GLN A 36 8.41 -10.23 9.18
CA GLN A 36 8.65 -8.88 9.68
C GLN A 36 8.43 -7.83 8.59
N LEU A 37 8.86 -8.13 7.36
CA LEU A 37 8.67 -7.25 6.20
C LEU A 37 7.18 -7.14 5.80
N LEU A 38 6.40 -8.24 5.86
CA LEU A 38 4.96 -8.16 5.64
C LEU A 38 4.24 -7.33 6.70
N GLU A 39 4.60 -7.46 7.98
CA GLU A 39 4.02 -6.62 9.03
C GLU A 39 4.39 -5.15 8.83
N ALA A 40 5.64 -4.85 8.47
CA ALA A 40 6.05 -3.47 8.18
C ALA A 40 5.30 -2.89 6.97
N LEU A 41 5.11 -3.68 5.91
CA LEU A 41 4.33 -3.32 4.74
C LEU A 41 2.86 -3.04 5.11
N ASP A 42 2.24 -3.94 5.88
CA ASP A 42 0.84 -3.83 6.30
C ASP A 42 0.59 -2.55 7.12
N ASN A 43 1.48 -2.27 8.08
CA ASN A 43 1.40 -1.07 8.90
C ASN A 43 1.61 0.22 8.11
N ALA A 44 2.52 0.23 7.13
CA ALA A 44 2.79 1.43 6.33
C ALA A 44 1.73 1.69 5.26
N ALA A 45 1.26 0.64 4.58
CA ALA A 45 0.30 0.76 3.49
C ALA A 45 -1.10 1.17 3.97
N GLY A 46 -1.49 0.81 5.20
CA GLY A 46 -2.84 1.10 5.70
C GLY A 46 -3.17 2.59 5.79
N PRO A 47 -2.44 3.39 6.58
CA PRO A 47 -2.66 4.83 6.66
C PRO A 47 -2.50 5.56 5.32
N HIS A 48 -1.58 5.07 4.48
CA HIS A 48 -1.33 5.62 3.15
C HIS A 48 -2.52 5.41 2.22
N MET A 49 -2.99 4.17 2.06
CA MET A 49 -4.15 3.85 1.23
C MET A 49 -5.43 4.45 1.80
N GLU A 50 -5.58 4.54 3.12
CA GLU A 50 -6.68 5.26 3.75
C GLU A 50 -6.68 6.75 3.36
N PHE A 51 -5.51 7.39 3.35
CA PHE A 51 -5.39 8.77 2.88
C PHE A 51 -5.81 8.90 1.41
N GLU A 52 -5.32 8.01 0.56
CA GLU A 52 -5.63 8.03 -0.87
C GLU A 52 -7.14 7.87 -1.11
N GLU A 53 -7.77 6.89 -0.47
CA GLU A 53 -9.19 6.58 -0.65
C GLU A 53 -10.12 7.68 -0.10
N ARG A 54 -9.77 8.28 1.05
CA ARG A 54 -10.63 9.25 1.74
C ARG A 54 -10.48 10.67 1.19
N TYR A 55 -9.31 11.03 0.69
CA TYR A 55 -8.97 12.42 0.39
C TYR A 55 -8.46 12.62 -1.03
N LEU A 56 -7.43 11.88 -1.45
CA LEU A 56 -6.80 12.09 -2.74
C LEU A 56 -7.71 11.68 -3.91
N TYR A 57 -8.12 10.42 -3.97
CA TYR A 57 -8.89 9.88 -5.09
C TYR A 57 -10.24 10.60 -5.31
N PRO A 58 -11.03 10.95 -4.28
CA PRO A 58 -12.23 11.76 -4.46
C PRO A 58 -11.93 13.12 -5.10
N SER A 59 -10.79 13.73 -4.77
CA SER A 59 -10.36 15.02 -5.32
C SER A 59 -9.91 14.91 -6.79
N LEU A 60 -9.59 13.70 -7.26
CA LEU A 60 -9.20 13.43 -8.65
C LEU A 60 -10.38 13.04 -9.55
N ILE A 61 -11.62 12.93 -9.04
CA ILE A 61 -12.82 12.63 -9.84
C ILE A 61 -12.97 13.54 -11.07
N PRO A 62 -12.75 14.87 -10.99
CA PRO A 62 -12.86 15.74 -12.17
C PRO A 62 -11.87 15.42 -13.30
N LEU A 63 -10.75 14.75 -12.99
CA LEU A 63 -9.71 14.39 -13.95
C LEU A 63 -9.85 12.95 -14.45
N LEU A 64 -10.24 12.03 -13.58
CA LEU A 64 -10.25 10.58 -13.84
C LEU A 64 -11.65 10.02 -14.12
N GLY A 65 -12.69 10.71 -13.68
CA GLY A 65 -14.05 10.19 -13.62
C GLY A 65 -14.29 9.26 -12.44
N GLU A 66 -15.55 9.15 -12.01
CA GLU A 66 -15.96 8.37 -10.85
C GLU A 66 -15.62 6.87 -10.98
N GLU A 67 -15.84 6.29 -12.16
CA GLU A 67 -15.61 4.86 -12.38
C GLU A 67 -14.14 4.49 -12.21
N ARG A 68 -13.22 5.34 -12.69
CA ARG A 68 -11.78 5.10 -12.49
C ARG A 68 -11.40 5.18 -11.01
N VAL A 69 -11.95 6.14 -10.28
CA VAL A 69 -11.74 6.25 -8.83
C VAL A 69 -12.26 5.04 -8.08
N LYS A 70 -13.45 4.51 -8.44
CA LYS A 70 -13.96 3.25 -7.88
C LYS A 70 -13.03 2.07 -8.17
N THR A 71 -12.45 1.99 -9.37
CA THR A 71 -11.45 0.97 -9.70
C THR A 71 -10.23 1.08 -8.80
N LEU A 72 -9.66 2.27 -8.60
CA LEU A 72 -8.50 2.46 -7.73
C LEU A 72 -8.76 2.01 -6.29
N ILE A 73 -9.93 2.35 -5.73
CA ILE A 73 -10.34 1.92 -4.39
C ILE A 73 -10.52 0.38 -4.33
N SER A 74 -11.02 -0.22 -5.41
CA SER A 74 -11.15 -1.68 -5.54
C SER A 74 -9.79 -2.38 -5.65
N ASP A 75 -8.82 -1.76 -6.32
CA ASP A 75 -7.46 -2.29 -6.44
C ASP A 75 -6.79 -2.37 -5.05
N HIS A 76 -7.02 -1.38 -4.18
CA HIS A 76 -6.56 -1.42 -2.78
C HIS A 76 -7.20 -2.55 -1.97
N GLN A 77 -8.47 -2.86 -2.23
CA GLN A 77 -9.14 -4.01 -1.61
C GLN A 77 -8.44 -5.33 -2.01
N GLY A 78 -8.18 -5.52 -3.29
CA GLY A 78 -7.45 -6.70 -3.78
C GLY A 78 -6.03 -6.80 -3.22
N ALA A 79 -5.32 -5.67 -3.09
CA ALA A 79 -4.00 -5.62 -2.48
C ALA A 79 -4.03 -6.07 -1.01
N ALA A 80 -5.03 -5.62 -0.23
CA ALA A 80 -5.19 -6.01 1.17
C ALA A 80 -5.54 -7.49 1.35
N GLU A 81 -6.41 -8.05 0.50
CA GLU A 81 -6.75 -9.47 0.50
C GLU A 81 -5.54 -10.35 0.19
N MET A 82 -4.76 -9.96 -0.81
CA MET A 82 -3.52 -10.65 -1.17
C MET A 82 -2.46 -10.57 -0.08
N LEU A 83 -2.32 -9.40 0.56
CA LEU A 83 -1.43 -9.21 1.69
C LEU A 83 -1.83 -10.09 2.88
N PHE A 84 -3.12 -10.13 3.21
CA PHE A 84 -3.62 -10.99 4.30
C PHE A 84 -3.33 -12.47 4.01
N LYS A 85 -3.57 -12.92 2.78
CA LYS A 85 -3.25 -14.29 2.37
C LYS A 85 -1.74 -14.57 2.46
N ALA A 86 -0.88 -13.62 2.11
CA ALA A 86 0.57 -13.76 2.29
C ALA A 86 0.98 -13.91 3.77
N LYS A 87 0.34 -13.16 4.68
CA LYS A 87 0.52 -13.31 6.13
C LYS A 87 0.10 -14.71 6.60
N GLN A 88 -1.03 -15.21 6.11
CA GLN A 88 -1.50 -16.57 6.42
C GLN A 88 -0.52 -17.63 5.92
N VAL A 89 -0.02 -17.52 4.69
CA VAL A 89 0.98 -18.44 4.14
C VAL A 89 2.24 -18.46 4.99
N LEU A 90 2.77 -17.29 5.36
CA LEU A 90 3.95 -17.22 6.22
C LEU A 90 3.68 -17.68 7.66
N SER A 91 2.44 -17.70 8.15
CA SER A 91 2.12 -18.22 9.49
C SER A 91 2.16 -19.75 9.60
N LYS A 92 2.25 -20.48 8.48
CA LYS A 92 2.37 -21.94 8.47
C LYS A 92 3.66 -22.39 9.14
N GLU A 93 3.63 -23.56 9.77
CA GLU A 93 4.82 -24.20 10.37
C GLU A 93 5.85 -24.57 9.30
N THR A 94 5.37 -25.07 8.16
CA THR A 94 6.18 -25.47 7.00
C THR A 94 5.57 -24.91 5.73
N LEU A 95 6.40 -24.31 4.86
CA LEU A 95 5.98 -23.79 3.57
C LEU A 95 6.35 -24.76 2.45
N THR A 96 5.41 -24.97 1.53
CA THR A 96 5.63 -25.74 0.30
C THR A 96 6.27 -24.87 -0.79
N ASP A 97 6.68 -25.48 -1.91
CA ASP A 97 7.16 -24.69 -3.05
C ASP A 97 6.03 -23.86 -3.69
N GLU A 98 4.78 -24.34 -3.68
CA GLU A 98 3.59 -23.59 -4.10
C GLU A 98 3.36 -22.35 -3.21
N ASP A 99 3.62 -22.46 -1.90
CA ASP A 99 3.54 -21.33 -0.98
C ASP A 99 4.59 -20.27 -1.32
N VAL A 100 5.81 -20.71 -1.65
CA VAL A 100 6.90 -19.81 -2.07
C VAL A 100 6.56 -19.13 -3.40
N GLU A 101 6.03 -19.88 -4.38
CA GLU A 101 5.58 -19.34 -5.67
C GLU A 101 4.47 -18.29 -5.47
N PHE A 102 3.48 -18.58 -4.62
CA PHE A 102 2.45 -17.61 -4.27
C PHE A 102 3.04 -16.33 -3.67
N LEU A 103 4.00 -16.43 -2.75
CA LEU A 103 4.66 -15.26 -2.15
C LEU A 103 5.43 -14.44 -3.20
N GLN A 104 6.08 -15.10 -4.17
CA GLN A 104 6.78 -14.40 -5.26
C GLN A 104 5.81 -13.64 -6.17
N GLU A 105 4.69 -14.26 -6.54
CA GLU A 105 3.66 -13.60 -7.35
C GLU A 105 2.93 -12.50 -6.58
N PHE A 106 2.70 -12.67 -5.27
CA PHE A 106 2.23 -11.60 -4.39
C PHE A 106 3.15 -10.38 -4.46
N VAL A 107 4.47 -10.58 -4.28
CA VAL A 107 5.44 -9.47 -4.32
C VAL A 107 5.42 -8.79 -5.69
N ARG A 108 5.35 -9.55 -6.78
CA ARG A 108 5.28 -9.01 -8.13
C ARG A 108 4.03 -8.15 -8.34
N ALA A 109 2.86 -8.66 -7.94
CA ALA A 109 1.59 -7.95 -8.09
C ALA A 109 1.56 -6.66 -7.26
N PHE A 110 2.05 -6.70 -6.01
CA PHE A 110 2.08 -5.51 -5.16
C PHE A 110 3.09 -4.47 -5.65
N LEU A 111 4.24 -4.89 -6.18
CA LEU A 111 5.19 -3.99 -6.84
C LEU A 111 4.56 -3.28 -8.04
N GLN A 112 3.80 -4.01 -8.86
CA GLN A 112 3.08 -3.42 -10.00
C GLN A 112 2.08 -2.37 -9.52
N HIS A 113 1.25 -2.71 -8.53
CA HIS A 113 0.29 -1.78 -7.94
C HIS A 113 0.96 -0.49 -7.41
N ALA A 114 2.00 -0.62 -6.59
CA ALA A 114 2.72 0.53 -6.05
C ALA A 114 3.35 1.41 -7.15
N SER A 115 3.81 0.79 -8.25
CA SER A 115 4.37 1.51 -9.40
C SER A 115 3.30 2.26 -10.19
N ASP A 116 2.10 1.67 -10.37
CA ASP A 116 0.98 2.29 -11.08
C ASP A 116 0.36 3.45 -10.26
N CYS A 117 0.30 3.33 -8.93
CA CYS A 117 -0.20 4.39 -8.05
C CYS A 117 0.66 5.66 -8.09
N GLU A 118 1.99 5.55 -8.22
CA GLU A 118 2.87 6.73 -8.37
C GLU A 118 2.44 7.61 -9.55
N GLY A 119 2.03 7.01 -10.67
CA GLY A 119 1.55 7.74 -11.84
C GLY A 119 0.26 8.51 -11.56
N THR A 120 -0.61 7.98 -10.71
CA THR A 120 -1.86 8.64 -10.29
C THR A 120 -1.58 9.82 -9.35
N ALA A 121 -0.56 9.70 -8.48
CA ALA A 121 -0.17 10.76 -7.55
C ALA A 121 0.34 12.03 -8.25
N LEU A 122 0.91 11.92 -9.45
CA LEU A 122 1.31 13.08 -10.26
C LEU A 122 0.12 13.98 -10.63
N LEU A 123 -1.09 13.44 -10.73
CA LEU A 123 -2.29 14.22 -11.01
C LEU A 123 -2.65 15.17 -9.86
N ALA A 124 -2.19 14.87 -8.64
CA ALA A 124 -2.39 15.73 -7.48
C ALA A 124 -1.65 17.07 -7.64
N GLU A 125 -0.61 17.17 -8.48
CA GLU A 125 0.09 18.41 -8.78
C GLU A 125 -0.78 19.45 -9.52
N ALA A 126 -1.90 19.01 -10.13
CA ALA A 126 -2.87 19.89 -10.78
C ALA A 126 -3.93 20.46 -9.83
N LEU A 127 -3.94 20.04 -8.55
CA LEU A 127 -4.93 20.48 -7.57
C LEU A 127 -4.57 21.85 -6.96
N PRO A 128 -5.57 22.59 -6.42
CA PRO A 128 -5.31 23.86 -5.73
C PRO A 128 -4.33 23.71 -4.57
N GLN A 129 -3.47 24.72 -4.38
CA GLN A 129 -2.42 24.69 -3.36
C GLN A 129 -2.97 24.51 -1.93
N GLU A 130 -4.10 25.14 -1.61
CA GLU A 130 -4.78 25.01 -0.32
C GLU A 130 -5.17 23.55 -0.03
N GLN A 131 -5.61 22.81 -1.06
CA GLN A 131 -5.99 21.41 -0.93
C GLN A 131 -4.76 20.52 -0.72
N ILE A 132 -3.65 20.80 -1.41
CA ILE A 132 -2.37 20.08 -1.24
C ILE A 132 -1.81 20.27 0.18
N GLU A 133 -1.98 21.45 0.77
CA GLU A 133 -1.57 21.72 2.16
C GLU A 133 -2.40 20.90 3.16
N GLN A 134 -3.72 20.85 2.97
CA GLN A 134 -4.61 20.01 3.78
C GLN A 134 -4.27 18.52 3.68
N PHE A 135 -3.84 18.05 2.51
CA PHE A 135 -3.41 16.66 2.33
C PHE A 135 -2.20 16.29 3.20
N GLY A 136 -1.24 17.20 3.36
CA GLY A 136 -0.10 16.98 4.25
C GLY A 136 -0.53 16.75 5.70
N GLU A 137 -1.44 17.59 6.20
CA GLU A 137 -1.98 17.47 7.56
C GLU A 137 -2.77 16.16 7.75
N GLN A 138 -3.60 15.80 6.76
CA GLN A 138 -4.42 14.58 6.77
C GLN A 138 -3.55 13.32 6.76
N LEU A 139 -2.51 13.28 5.92
CA LEU A 139 -1.59 12.15 5.84
C LEU A 139 -0.84 11.94 7.16
N VAL A 140 -0.33 13.03 7.77
CA VAL A 140 0.36 12.96 9.08
C VAL A 140 -0.58 12.49 10.19
N ALA A 141 -1.82 13.01 10.21
CA ALA A 141 -2.82 12.59 11.19
C ALA A 141 -3.11 11.08 11.06
N LEU A 142 -3.32 10.59 9.83
CA LEU A 142 -3.57 9.18 9.57
C LEU A 142 -2.40 8.29 9.95
N ARG A 143 -1.14 8.69 9.73
CA ARG A 143 0.01 7.88 10.18
C ARG A 143 0.02 7.65 11.70
N SER A 144 -0.52 8.57 12.48
CA SER A 144 -0.54 8.49 13.95
C SER A 144 -1.69 7.64 14.50
N THR A 145 -2.80 7.52 13.75
CA THR A 145 -4.03 6.86 14.20
C THR A 145 -4.47 5.69 13.32
N GLY A 146 -3.80 5.51 12.19
CA GLY A 146 -4.19 4.59 11.14
C GLY A 146 -3.91 3.15 11.54
N LYS A 147 -4.63 2.26 10.86
CA LYS A 147 -4.58 0.81 11.13
C LYS A 147 -3.73 0.12 10.07
N PRO A 148 -3.22 -1.10 10.34
CA PRO A 148 -2.66 -1.93 9.28
C PRO A 148 -3.67 -2.06 8.13
N LEU A 149 -3.17 -2.13 6.88
CA LEU A 149 -3.98 -2.21 5.67
C LEU A 149 -5.04 -3.32 5.76
N THR A 150 -4.65 -4.51 6.21
CA THR A 150 -5.55 -5.65 6.36
C THR A 150 -6.70 -5.38 7.34
N VAL A 151 -6.47 -4.59 8.38
CA VAL A 151 -7.50 -4.18 9.35
C VAL A 151 -8.34 -3.02 8.81
N TYR A 152 -7.71 -2.01 8.19
CA TYR A 152 -8.40 -0.86 7.60
C TYR A 152 -9.42 -1.31 6.53
N LYS A 153 -9.02 -2.23 5.66
CA LYS A 153 -9.89 -2.80 4.61
C LYS A 153 -10.85 -3.88 5.11
N GLY A 154 -10.87 -4.16 6.42
CA GLY A 154 -11.76 -5.13 7.04
C GLY A 154 -11.51 -6.59 6.65
N VAL A 155 -10.32 -6.90 6.13
CA VAL A 155 -9.91 -8.26 5.77
C VAL A 155 -9.51 -9.06 7.02
N ALA A 156 -8.86 -8.40 7.97
CA ALA A 156 -8.49 -8.93 9.29
C ALA A 156 -9.30 -8.26 10.41
N ALA A 157 -9.51 -8.98 11.51
CA ALA A 157 -10.05 -8.39 12.73
C ALA A 157 -9.01 -7.44 13.36
N GLY A 158 -9.50 -6.30 13.88
CA GLY A 158 -8.70 -5.27 14.55
C GLY A 158 -8.63 -5.43 16.07
#